data_AF-A0AA39CIU4-F1
#
_entry.id   AF-A0AA39CIU4-F1
#
_cell.length_a   1.000
_cell.length_b   1.000
_cell.length_c   1.000
_cell.angle_alpha   90.00
_cell.angle_beta   90.00
_cell.angle_gamma   90.00
#
_symmetry.space_group_name_H-M   'P 1'
#
loop_
_entity.id
_entity.type
_entity.pdbx_description
1 polymer ?
#
loop_
_entity_poly.entity_id
_entity_poly.type
_entity_poly.pdbx_seq_one_letter_code
_entity_poly.pdbx_strand_id
1 'polypeptide(L)'
;MKDLRSLVLLALAALINAQSAPDFPIQVDTTLRVDYQSSSISIKAGELINRNDVLDEPTIVGPSDSSRTVDYMVFIIDEDVTPPNDPSSRVQFLHWFEPNLAGASEVLFADVDAQNFTSATPLTYIPPSPPGGDKAHRYTVIMYNQPEGFSIPSAFTSVFQDKSDLSNRLNFDIKGFVDASGLGEPVAANWFEVQNTTQPAGGSGSSSSSSSSTSSSTSFSTTTSSLPTEVPTLSRTFTETEATSTSESSAEVETSTAPPAEASTSTAVVVASPTLATTTSSTPSTSASITPDAGNGAGLVDVRGSMRALIISLLFSIGVAGFWLL
;
A
#
# COMPACT_ATOMS: atom_id res chain seq x y z
N MET A 1 3.23 24.78 64.22
CA MET A 1 3.09 25.24 62.83
C MET A 1 3.97 24.30 62.02
N LYS A 2 3.35 23.27 61.41
CA LYS A 2 2.81 23.25 60.04
C LYS A 2 3.93 23.20 59.00
N ASP A 3 3.89 22.09 58.27
CA ASP A 3 4.92 21.50 57.43
C ASP A 3 5.18 22.29 56.15
N LEU A 4 6.40 22.19 55.61
CA LEU A 4 6.71 22.66 54.26
C LEU A 4 7.62 21.66 53.53
N ARG A 5 7.09 20.46 53.26
CA ARG A 5 7.70 19.50 52.33
C ARG A 5 7.33 19.89 50.90
N SER A 6 8.15 20.74 50.28
CA SER A 6 8.00 21.08 48.86
C SER A 6 8.41 19.87 48.01
N LEU A 7 7.43 19.22 47.37
CA LEU A 7 7.63 18.12 46.44
C LEU A 7 7.43 18.62 45.01
N VAL A 8 8.51 19.08 44.39
CA VAL A 8 8.51 19.47 42.97
C VAL A 8 8.63 18.22 42.11
N LEU A 9 7.48 17.63 41.76
CA LEU A 9 7.39 16.57 40.76
C LEU A 9 7.50 17.20 39.36
N LEU A 10 8.70 17.16 38.79
CA LEU A 10 8.94 17.58 37.41
C LEU A 10 8.45 16.47 36.46
N ALA A 11 7.20 16.58 36.00
CA ALA A 11 6.62 15.65 35.04
C ALA A 11 7.21 15.89 33.65
N LEU A 12 8.37 15.27 33.37
CA LEU A 12 8.99 15.27 32.05
C LEU A 12 8.22 14.33 31.12
N ALA A 13 7.14 14.83 30.51
CA ALA A 13 6.40 14.10 29.50
C ALA A 13 7.26 13.98 28.24
N ALA A 14 7.84 12.80 28.03
CA ALA A 14 8.44 12.46 26.75
C ALA A 14 7.33 12.41 25.69
N LEU A 15 7.43 13.25 24.66
CA LEU A 15 6.56 13.20 23.50
C LEU A 15 6.95 11.98 22.66
N ILE A 16 6.43 10.81 23.04
CA ILE A 16 6.42 9.63 22.17
C ILE A 16 5.41 9.95 21.07
N ASN A 17 5.91 10.42 19.93
CA ASN A 17 5.09 10.52 18.73
C ASN A 17 4.67 9.10 18.34
N ALA A 18 3.37 8.83 18.30
CA ALA A 18 2.86 7.56 17.78
C ALA A 18 3.29 7.42 16.30
N GLN A 19 3.74 6.23 15.93
CA GLN A 19 4.24 5.94 14.58
C GLN A 19 3.13 5.43 13.65
N SER A 20 2.01 5.00 14.23
CA SER A 20 0.70 5.01 13.56
C SER A 20 0.01 6.36 13.77
N ALA A 21 -0.92 6.71 12.89
CA ALA A 21 -1.77 7.88 13.10
C ALA A 21 -2.67 7.75 14.37
N PRO A 22 -3.18 8.86 14.92
CA PRO A 22 -4.20 8.84 15.97
C PRO A 22 -5.41 7.98 15.55
N ASP A 23 -6.02 7.26 16.48
CA ASP A 23 -7.20 6.41 16.27
C ASP A 23 -7.06 5.26 15.23
N PHE A 24 -5.93 5.15 14.49
CA PHE A 24 -5.61 4.02 13.62
C PHE A 24 -5.62 2.71 14.43
N PRO A 25 -6.25 1.61 13.93
CA PRO A 25 -6.59 0.44 14.78
C PRO A 25 -5.41 -0.44 15.18
N ILE A 26 -4.19 -0.17 14.67
CA ILE A 26 -2.96 -0.90 14.99
C ILE A 26 -1.90 0.12 15.40
N GLN A 27 -1.74 0.33 16.70
CA GLN A 27 -0.84 1.35 17.25
C GLN A 27 0.60 0.82 17.33
N VAL A 28 1.56 1.61 16.83
CA VAL A 28 2.99 1.26 16.74
C VAL A 28 3.85 2.40 17.28
N ASP A 29 4.93 2.05 17.97
CA ASP A 29 5.91 2.97 18.57
C ASP A 29 7.27 2.98 17.83
N THR A 30 7.54 1.96 17.02
CA THR A 30 8.78 1.80 16.24
C THR A 30 8.67 2.46 14.87
N THR A 31 9.56 3.42 14.59
CA THR A 31 9.58 4.21 13.35
C THR A 31 10.02 3.40 12.14
N LEU A 32 9.20 3.39 11.10
CA LEU A 32 9.56 2.99 9.75
C LEU A 32 10.14 4.20 9.00
N ARG A 33 11.28 4.05 8.34
CA ARG A 33 11.79 5.12 7.47
C ARG A 33 11.16 4.98 6.08
N VAL A 34 10.53 6.07 5.63
CA VAL A 34 9.75 6.15 4.39
C VAL A 34 10.28 7.38 3.63
N ASP A 35 10.94 7.15 2.50
CA ASP A 35 11.62 8.19 1.74
C ASP A 35 11.00 8.35 0.34
N TYR A 36 10.41 9.50 0.06
CA TYR A 36 9.88 9.88 -1.24
C TYR A 36 11.02 10.44 -2.11
N GLN A 37 11.61 9.57 -2.93
CA GLN A 37 12.86 9.86 -3.64
C GLN A 37 12.74 10.95 -4.71
N SER A 38 11.59 11.06 -5.39
CA SER A 38 11.38 12.07 -6.44
C SER A 38 11.26 13.50 -5.90
N SER A 39 10.83 13.67 -4.64
CA SER A 39 10.81 14.94 -3.92
C SER A 39 11.98 15.12 -2.94
N SER A 40 12.76 14.06 -2.69
CA SER A 40 13.84 14.00 -1.69
C SER A 40 13.38 14.27 -0.25
N ILE A 41 12.16 13.84 0.10
CA ILE A 41 11.57 13.97 1.44
C ILE A 41 11.67 12.64 2.21
N SER A 42 12.06 12.70 3.48
CA SER A 42 11.96 11.58 4.43
C SER A 42 10.88 11.92 5.47
N ILE A 43 9.89 11.03 5.62
CA ILE A 43 8.66 11.27 6.38
C ILE A 43 8.92 11.26 7.89
N LYS A 44 8.38 12.26 8.59
CA LYS A 44 8.25 12.27 10.05
C LYS A 44 6.79 12.05 10.45
N ALA A 45 6.58 11.24 11.49
CA ALA A 45 5.25 10.94 12.02
C ALA A 45 4.42 12.21 12.30
N GLY A 46 3.32 12.36 11.57
CA GLY A 46 2.40 13.51 11.68
C GLY A 46 2.81 14.78 10.93
N GLU A 47 3.74 14.70 9.99
CA GLU A 47 4.11 15.84 9.15
C GLU A 47 3.09 16.04 8.01
N LEU A 48 2.68 17.30 7.77
CA LEU A 48 1.79 17.66 6.67
C LEU A 48 2.62 17.87 5.39
N ILE A 49 2.45 16.98 4.42
CA ILE A 49 3.24 16.93 3.18
C ILE A 49 2.44 17.53 2.01
N ASN A 50 3.14 18.16 1.07
CA ASN A 50 2.51 18.64 -0.15
C ASN A 50 2.11 17.45 -1.02
N ARG A 51 0.87 17.45 -1.54
CA ARG A 51 0.36 16.41 -2.44
C ARG A 51 1.29 16.12 -3.63
N ASN A 52 1.98 17.13 -4.14
CA ASN A 52 2.85 16.98 -5.31
C ASN A 52 4.17 16.27 -4.99
N ASP A 53 4.55 16.19 -3.72
CA ASP A 53 5.82 15.58 -3.27
C ASP A 53 5.68 14.06 -3.02
N VAL A 54 4.45 13.52 -3.13
CA VAL A 54 4.06 12.13 -2.83
C VAL A 54 3.30 11.48 -4.00
N LEU A 55 3.58 11.92 -5.23
CA LEU A 55 2.93 11.42 -6.45
C LEU A 55 3.42 10.04 -6.90
N ASP A 56 4.70 9.75 -6.67
CA ASP A 56 5.32 8.44 -6.89
C ASP A 56 5.31 7.61 -5.59
N GLU A 57 5.57 6.31 -5.67
CA GLU A 57 5.64 5.43 -4.50
C GLU A 57 6.92 5.66 -3.66
N PRO A 58 6.86 5.54 -2.32
CA PRO A 58 8.02 5.78 -1.47
C PRO A 58 8.98 4.57 -1.44
N THR A 59 10.26 4.85 -1.29
CA THR A 59 11.24 3.83 -0.90
C THR A 59 11.08 3.50 0.58
N ILE A 60 10.90 2.21 0.88
CA ILE A 60 10.85 1.70 2.25
C ILE A 60 12.26 1.35 2.71
N VAL A 61 12.63 1.86 3.88
CA VAL A 61 13.88 1.55 4.55
C VAL A 61 13.54 0.81 5.85
N GLY A 62 13.80 -0.50 5.84
CA GLY A 62 13.50 -1.42 6.93
C GLY A 62 14.52 -1.40 8.08
N PRO A 63 14.49 -2.42 8.96
CA PRO A 63 15.42 -2.53 10.10
C PRO A 63 16.90 -2.57 9.69
N SER A 64 17.78 -2.21 10.62
CA SER A 64 19.24 -2.20 10.43
C SER A 64 19.87 -3.58 10.19
N ASP A 65 19.12 -4.66 10.43
CA ASP A 65 19.47 -6.06 10.21
C ASP A 65 18.71 -6.69 9.01
N SER A 66 18.02 -5.86 8.20
CA SER A 66 17.45 -6.26 6.91
C SER A 66 18.46 -6.98 6.02
N SER A 67 18.02 -8.11 5.47
CA SER A 67 18.82 -9.03 4.67
C SER A 67 17.92 -9.87 3.76
N ARG A 68 18.47 -10.47 2.70
CA ARG A 68 17.76 -11.36 1.77
C ARG A 68 17.30 -12.72 2.37
N THR A 69 17.18 -12.78 3.69
CA THR A 69 16.63 -13.92 4.45
C THR A 69 15.48 -13.50 5.38
N VAL A 70 15.07 -12.22 5.33
CA VAL A 70 13.89 -11.68 6.02
C VAL A 70 13.12 -10.84 5.01
N ASP A 71 11.98 -11.33 4.58
CA ASP A 71 11.10 -10.63 3.65
C ASP A 71 9.99 -9.91 4.42
N TYR A 72 9.56 -8.78 3.89
CA TYR A 72 8.57 -7.89 4.46
C TYR A 72 7.39 -7.67 3.51
N MET A 73 6.32 -7.09 4.03
CA MET A 73 5.27 -6.47 3.23
C MET A 73 4.85 -5.14 3.83
N VAL A 74 4.45 -4.21 2.98
CA VAL A 74 4.02 -2.86 3.39
C VAL A 74 2.60 -2.56 2.93
N PHE A 75 1.88 -1.79 3.73
CA PHE A 75 0.57 -1.23 3.42
C PHE A 75 0.62 0.28 3.58
N ILE A 76 -0.08 1.03 2.72
CA ILE A 76 -0.43 2.44 2.96
C ILE A 76 -1.94 2.54 3.05
N ILE A 77 -2.44 3.05 4.18
CA ILE A 77 -3.86 3.19 4.48
C ILE A 77 -4.21 4.68 4.68
N ASP A 78 -5.18 5.17 3.92
CA ASP A 78 -5.89 6.43 4.21
C ASP A 78 -7.09 6.08 5.09
N GLU A 79 -7.15 6.55 6.33
CA GLU A 79 -8.27 6.28 7.24
C GLU A 79 -9.39 7.33 7.18
N ASP A 80 -9.24 8.33 6.32
CA ASP A 80 -10.02 9.56 6.28
C ASP A 80 -10.86 9.71 5.01
N VAL A 81 -11.05 8.63 4.26
CA VAL A 81 -11.90 8.63 3.06
C VAL A 81 -13.38 8.71 3.44
N THR A 82 -14.09 9.64 2.81
CA THR A 82 -15.55 9.79 2.91
C THR A 82 -16.23 8.82 1.94
N PRO A 83 -17.01 7.81 2.38
CA PRO A 83 -17.63 6.86 1.47
C PRO A 83 -18.82 7.49 0.72
N PRO A 84 -19.05 7.17 -0.58
CA PRO A 84 -20.12 7.80 -1.38
C PRO A 84 -21.54 7.65 -0.82
N ASN A 85 -21.77 6.63 0.02
CA ASN A 85 -23.08 6.26 0.56
C ASN A 85 -23.38 6.91 1.92
N ASP A 86 -22.37 7.46 2.59
CA ASP A 86 -22.51 8.12 3.90
C ASP A 86 -21.43 9.21 4.05
N PRO A 87 -21.75 10.48 3.78
CA PRO A 87 -20.80 11.58 3.90
C PRO A 87 -20.43 11.95 5.34
N SER A 88 -21.05 11.32 6.35
CA SER A 88 -20.86 11.63 7.76
C SER A 88 -19.82 10.74 8.47
N SER A 89 -19.55 9.54 7.94
CA SER A 89 -18.51 8.64 8.43
C SER A 89 -17.17 8.87 7.72
N ARG A 90 -16.16 8.12 8.16
CA ARG A 90 -14.85 7.98 7.52
C ARG A 90 -14.46 6.50 7.51
N VAL A 91 -13.85 6.04 6.43
CA VAL A 91 -13.50 4.65 6.19
C VAL A 91 -12.08 4.54 5.66
N GLN A 92 -11.46 3.37 5.88
CA GLN A 92 -10.13 3.06 5.38
C GLN A 92 -10.12 2.78 3.88
N PHE A 93 -9.06 3.22 3.19
CA PHE A 93 -8.77 2.91 1.79
C PHE A 93 -7.32 2.45 1.63
N LEU A 94 -7.11 1.37 0.88
CA LEU A 94 -5.80 0.76 0.65
C LEU A 94 -5.05 1.43 -0.51
N HIS A 95 -4.22 2.43 -0.22
CA HIS A 95 -3.43 3.16 -1.23
C HIS A 95 -2.34 2.30 -1.88
N TRP A 96 -1.68 1.43 -1.13
CA TRP A 96 -0.62 0.55 -1.62
C TRP A 96 -0.58 -0.75 -0.81
N PHE A 97 -0.32 -1.87 -1.48
CA PHE A 97 0.13 -3.11 -0.85
C PHE A 97 1.23 -3.74 -1.70
N GLU A 98 2.42 -3.88 -1.13
CA GLU A 98 3.55 -4.57 -1.75
C GLU A 98 4.04 -5.70 -0.85
N PRO A 99 3.89 -6.98 -1.26
CA PRO A 99 4.53 -8.13 -0.65
C PRO A 99 5.95 -8.33 -1.20
N ASN A 100 6.66 -9.35 -0.72
CA ASN A 100 7.97 -9.76 -1.23
C ASN A 100 9.04 -8.67 -1.14
N LEU A 101 8.96 -7.75 -0.18
CA LEU A 101 9.97 -6.70 0.00
C LEU A 101 11.21 -7.28 0.71
N ALA A 102 12.34 -7.31 0.02
CA ALA A 102 13.62 -7.76 0.57
C ALA A 102 14.75 -6.78 0.23
N GLY A 103 15.91 -6.93 0.86
CA GLY A 103 17.08 -6.07 0.64
C GLY A 103 18.38 -6.75 1.05
N ALA A 104 19.50 -6.34 0.43
CA ALA A 104 20.85 -6.69 0.90
C ALA A 104 21.40 -5.65 1.91
N SER A 105 20.53 -4.72 2.32
CA SER A 105 20.72 -3.60 3.24
C SER A 105 19.32 -3.16 3.72
N GLU A 106 19.23 -2.07 4.46
CA GLU A 106 17.96 -1.51 4.95
C GLU A 106 17.02 -1.07 3.81
N VAL A 107 17.55 -0.70 2.64
CA VAL A 107 16.75 -0.30 1.47
C VAL A 107 16.08 -1.54 0.87
N LEU A 108 14.75 -1.59 0.95
CA LEU A 108 13.95 -2.71 0.46
C LEU A 108 13.42 -2.47 -0.96
N PHE A 109 13.22 -3.56 -1.70
CA PHE A 109 12.60 -3.59 -3.02
C PHE A 109 11.81 -4.88 -3.21
N ALA A 110 10.82 -4.89 -4.12
CA ALA A 110 10.07 -6.09 -4.45
C ALA A 110 10.98 -7.12 -5.14
N ASP A 111 11.16 -8.28 -4.52
CA ASP A 111 12.16 -9.28 -4.88
C ASP A 111 11.49 -10.58 -5.35
N VAL A 112 11.81 -11.01 -6.58
CA VAL A 112 11.30 -12.28 -7.12
C VAL A 112 12.01 -13.50 -6.53
N ASP A 113 13.17 -13.29 -5.89
CA ASP A 113 13.94 -14.31 -5.18
C ASP A 113 13.72 -14.24 -3.64
N ALA A 114 12.67 -13.56 -3.17
CA ALA A 114 12.30 -13.48 -1.76
C ALA A 114 12.19 -14.88 -1.10
N GLN A 115 12.68 -15.04 0.13
CA GLN A 115 12.79 -16.35 0.76
C GLN A 115 11.41 -16.97 1.05
N ASN A 116 10.49 -16.15 1.56
CA ASN A 116 9.10 -16.48 1.84
C ASN A 116 8.18 -15.99 0.70
N PHE A 117 8.63 -16.04 -0.56
CA PHE A 117 7.92 -15.47 -1.71
C PHE A 117 6.44 -15.92 -1.79
N THR A 118 5.55 -14.97 -2.02
CA THR A 118 4.11 -15.19 -2.21
C THR A 118 3.65 -14.73 -3.59
N SER A 119 2.69 -15.47 -4.16
CA SER A 119 1.91 -15.06 -5.33
C SER A 119 0.73 -14.14 -4.97
N ALA A 120 0.67 -13.63 -3.73
CA ALA A 120 -0.28 -12.60 -3.34
C ALA A 120 -0.16 -11.38 -4.26
N THR A 121 -1.29 -10.89 -4.74
CA THR A 121 -1.35 -9.88 -5.81
C THR A 121 -0.99 -8.49 -5.26
N PRO A 122 0.12 -7.85 -5.68
CA PRO A 122 0.43 -6.48 -5.27
C PRO A 122 -0.59 -5.48 -5.81
N LEU A 123 -0.89 -4.45 -5.02
CA LEU A 123 -1.81 -3.38 -5.39
C LEU A 123 -1.03 -2.08 -5.54
N THR A 124 -0.70 -1.75 -6.79
CA THR A 124 0.05 -0.55 -7.20
C THR A 124 -0.35 0.70 -6.42
N TYR A 125 0.65 1.48 -6.03
CA TYR A 125 0.50 2.73 -5.31
C TYR A 125 -0.48 3.69 -5.99
N ILE A 126 -1.38 4.27 -5.19
CA ILE A 126 -2.26 5.35 -5.59
C ILE A 126 -1.80 6.59 -4.81
N PRO A 127 -1.46 7.70 -5.47
CA PRO A 127 -1.03 8.90 -4.75
C PRO A 127 -2.19 9.52 -3.96
N PRO A 128 -1.93 10.06 -2.76
CA PRO A 128 -2.90 10.82 -1.97
C PRO A 128 -3.76 11.77 -2.82
N SER A 129 -5.07 11.71 -2.64
CA SER A 129 -6.04 12.52 -3.39
C SER A 129 -7.23 12.99 -2.53
N PRO A 130 -6.99 13.67 -1.38
CA PRO A 130 -8.05 14.27 -0.58
C PRO A 130 -9.02 15.12 -1.41
N PRO A 131 -10.34 15.08 -1.14
CA PRO A 131 -11.30 15.98 -1.77
C PRO A 131 -10.96 17.44 -1.48
N GLY A 132 -11.19 18.32 -2.46
CA GLY A 132 -10.97 19.75 -2.31
C GLY A 132 -11.84 20.34 -1.20
N GLY A 133 -11.20 20.84 -0.13
CA GLY A 133 -11.89 21.40 1.03
C GLY A 133 -12.35 20.41 2.11
N ASP A 134 -11.99 19.13 2.04
CA ASP A 134 -12.04 18.25 3.23
C ASP A 134 -10.89 18.60 4.21
N LYS A 135 -10.85 17.96 5.37
CA LYS A 135 -9.69 18.05 6.29
C LYS A 135 -8.43 17.44 5.66
N ALA A 136 -7.30 17.53 6.34
CA ALA A 136 -6.14 16.70 5.99
C ALA A 136 -6.48 15.22 6.22
N HIS A 137 -6.12 14.36 5.27
CA HIS A 137 -6.23 12.92 5.38
C HIS A 137 -4.93 12.35 5.96
N ARG A 138 -5.05 11.38 6.85
CA ARG A 138 -3.94 10.70 7.52
C ARG A 138 -3.61 9.40 6.80
N TYR A 139 -2.36 9.31 6.33
CA TYR A 139 -1.81 8.18 5.59
C TYR A 139 -0.86 7.40 6.50
N THR A 140 -1.30 6.26 7.03
CA THR A 140 -0.42 5.37 7.82
C THR A 140 0.25 4.36 6.89
N VAL A 141 1.58 4.38 6.89
CA VAL A 141 2.45 3.37 6.27
C VAL A 141 2.84 2.36 7.34
N ILE A 142 2.53 1.08 7.14
CA ILE A 142 2.76 0.04 8.15
C ILE A 142 3.36 -1.22 7.51
N MET A 143 4.37 -1.80 8.16
CA MET A 143 5.18 -2.89 7.65
C MET A 143 5.13 -4.11 8.56
N TYR A 144 5.04 -5.31 7.96
CA TYR A 144 5.03 -6.60 8.64
C TYR A 144 6.13 -7.50 8.08
N ASN A 145 6.58 -8.47 8.88
CA ASN A 145 7.33 -9.61 8.35
C ASN A 145 6.39 -10.44 7.47
N GLN A 146 6.87 -10.95 6.33
CA GLN A 146 6.10 -11.84 5.47
C GLN A 146 6.28 -13.30 5.92
N PRO A 147 5.22 -14.00 6.38
CA PRO A 147 5.33 -15.38 6.81
C PRO A 147 5.46 -16.34 5.62
N GLU A 148 6.14 -17.47 5.84
CA GLU A 148 6.22 -18.57 4.86
C GLU A 148 4.80 -19.03 4.45
N GLY A 149 4.56 -19.13 3.15
CA GLY A 149 3.26 -19.56 2.62
C GLY A 149 2.13 -18.53 2.75
N PHE A 150 2.44 -17.24 2.99
CA PHE A 150 1.44 -16.17 3.03
C PHE A 150 0.49 -16.20 1.82
N SER A 151 -0.80 -15.98 2.07
CA SER A 151 -1.82 -15.78 1.05
C SER A 151 -2.89 -14.79 1.52
N ILE A 152 -3.53 -14.10 0.58
CA ILE A 152 -4.64 -13.18 0.86
C ILE A 152 -5.81 -13.97 1.47
N PRO A 153 -6.31 -13.62 2.68
CA PRO A 153 -7.45 -14.32 3.27
C PRO A 153 -8.71 -14.22 2.40
N SER A 154 -9.50 -15.29 2.37
CA SER A 154 -10.67 -15.40 1.47
C SER A 154 -11.73 -14.31 1.65
N ALA A 155 -11.84 -13.73 2.85
CA ALA A 155 -12.73 -12.61 3.15
C ALA A 155 -12.31 -11.29 2.46
N PHE A 156 -11.04 -11.15 2.07
CA PHE A 156 -10.46 -9.95 1.48
C PHE A 156 -10.16 -10.08 -0.02
N THR A 157 -10.38 -11.26 -0.63
CA THR A 157 -9.99 -11.52 -2.03
C THR A 157 -10.65 -10.58 -3.05
N SER A 158 -11.79 -9.95 -2.75
CA SER A 158 -12.40 -8.88 -3.57
C SER A 158 -11.44 -7.70 -3.80
N VAL A 159 -10.75 -7.27 -2.74
CA VAL A 159 -9.82 -6.12 -2.72
C VAL A 159 -8.65 -6.30 -3.71
N PHE A 160 -8.28 -7.56 -3.99
CA PHE A 160 -7.09 -7.92 -4.76
C PHE A 160 -7.40 -8.55 -6.13
N GLN A 161 -8.67 -8.74 -6.50
CA GLN A 161 -9.08 -9.41 -7.75
C GLN A 161 -9.01 -8.49 -8.97
N ASP A 162 -9.57 -7.28 -8.89
CA ASP A 162 -9.49 -6.28 -9.94
C ASP A 162 -8.70 -5.07 -9.43
N LYS A 163 -7.48 -4.89 -9.97
CA LYS A 163 -6.60 -3.77 -9.61
C LYS A 163 -7.09 -2.42 -10.14
N SER A 164 -7.95 -2.42 -11.16
CA SER A 164 -8.41 -1.24 -11.89
C SER A 164 -9.65 -0.61 -11.27
N ASP A 165 -10.54 -1.43 -10.68
CA ASP A 165 -11.67 -0.94 -9.90
C ASP A 165 -11.23 -0.57 -8.48
N LEU A 166 -10.93 0.72 -8.32
CA LEU A 166 -10.53 1.31 -7.05
C LEU A 166 -11.60 1.20 -5.95
N SER A 167 -12.87 0.95 -6.29
CA SER A 167 -13.92 0.80 -5.28
C SER A 167 -13.73 -0.46 -4.42
N ASN A 168 -13.05 -1.49 -4.93
CA ASN A 168 -12.66 -2.66 -4.16
C ASN A 168 -11.66 -2.36 -3.03
N ARG A 169 -10.99 -1.19 -3.07
CA ARG A 169 -10.06 -0.76 -2.03
C ARG A 169 -10.69 0.10 -0.93
N LEU A 170 -11.97 0.52 -1.09
CA LEU A 170 -12.73 1.23 -0.06
C LEU A 170 -13.17 0.29 1.08
N ASN A 171 -13.27 0.84 2.29
CA ASN A 171 -13.65 0.12 3.50
C ASN A 171 -12.76 -1.12 3.77
N PHE A 172 -11.46 -0.99 3.46
CA PHE A 172 -10.48 -2.03 3.74
C PHE A 172 -10.16 -2.08 5.24
N ASP A 173 -10.54 -3.14 5.94
CA ASP A 173 -10.21 -3.32 7.36
C ASP A 173 -8.80 -3.91 7.53
N ILE A 174 -7.79 -3.05 7.76
CA ILE A 174 -6.40 -3.50 8.02
C ILE A 174 -6.32 -4.42 9.25
N LYS A 175 -7.16 -4.21 10.27
CA LYS A 175 -7.08 -5.00 11.50
C LYS A 175 -7.67 -6.40 11.28
N GLY A 176 -8.84 -6.48 10.68
CA GLY A 176 -9.43 -7.74 10.24
C GLY A 176 -8.55 -8.48 9.22
N PHE A 177 -7.81 -7.76 8.37
CA PHE A 177 -6.85 -8.37 7.45
C PHE A 177 -5.69 -9.03 8.21
N VAL A 178 -5.06 -8.33 9.15
CA VAL A 178 -3.96 -8.85 9.98
C VAL A 178 -4.43 -10.02 10.85
N ASP A 179 -5.59 -9.89 11.51
CA ASP A 179 -6.22 -10.95 12.31
C ASP A 179 -6.50 -12.22 11.46
N ALA A 180 -6.96 -12.05 10.21
CA ALA A 180 -7.33 -13.17 9.32
C ALA A 180 -6.16 -13.78 8.52
N SER A 181 -5.05 -13.05 8.36
CA SER A 181 -3.85 -13.52 7.66
C SER A 181 -2.78 -14.08 8.59
N GLY A 182 -2.83 -13.77 9.89
CA GLY A 182 -1.86 -14.25 10.86
C GLY A 182 -0.51 -13.52 10.79
N LEU A 183 -0.46 -12.30 10.26
CA LEU A 183 0.76 -11.48 10.16
C LEU A 183 1.37 -11.12 11.53
N GLY A 184 0.59 -11.17 12.61
CA GLY A 184 1.07 -10.91 13.96
C GLY A 184 1.29 -9.42 14.22
N GLU A 185 2.35 -9.09 14.94
CA GLU A 185 2.70 -7.71 15.28
C GLU A 185 3.46 -7.02 14.13
N PRO A 186 3.18 -5.73 13.85
CA PRO A 186 3.93 -4.97 12.84
C PRO A 186 5.37 -4.74 13.29
N VAL A 187 6.28 -4.70 12.31
CA VAL A 187 7.71 -4.43 12.53
C VAL A 187 7.93 -2.95 12.85
N ALA A 188 7.27 -2.07 12.08
CA ALA A 188 7.37 -0.62 12.21
C ALA A 188 6.22 0.07 11.46
N ALA A 189 5.96 1.33 11.79
CA ALA A 189 5.04 2.19 11.05
C ALA A 189 5.57 3.62 10.93
N ASN A 190 4.96 4.42 10.07
CA ASN A 190 5.12 5.88 10.03
C ASN A 190 3.84 6.47 9.43
N TRP A 191 3.56 7.75 9.65
CA TRP A 191 2.36 8.38 9.08
C TRP A 191 2.57 9.85 8.74
N PHE A 192 1.80 10.33 7.77
CA PHE A 192 1.83 11.71 7.33
C PHE A 192 0.43 12.20 6.98
N GLU A 193 0.27 13.51 6.89
CA GLU A 193 -0.96 14.15 6.44
C GLU A 193 -0.81 14.71 5.03
N VAL A 194 -1.89 14.69 4.25
CA VAL A 194 -2.01 15.47 3.01
C VAL A 194 -3.37 16.17 2.99
N GLN A 195 -3.41 17.42 2.55
CA GLN A 195 -4.65 18.15 2.34
C GLN A 195 -4.74 18.73 0.93
N ASN A 196 -5.94 18.72 0.36
CA ASN A 196 -6.26 19.44 -0.86
C ASN A 196 -6.96 20.76 -0.52
N THR A 197 -6.17 21.83 -0.40
CA THR A 197 -6.66 23.18 -0.05
C THR A 197 -7.40 23.88 -1.20
N THR A 198 -7.66 23.19 -2.32
CA THR A 198 -8.47 23.73 -3.41
C THR A 198 -9.93 23.83 -2.96
N GLN A 199 -10.36 25.05 -2.62
CA GLN A 199 -11.74 25.30 -2.18
C GLN A 199 -12.74 24.86 -3.27
N PRO A 200 -13.81 24.10 -2.93
CA PRO A 200 -14.82 23.73 -3.90
C PRO A 200 -15.53 25.00 -4.43
N ALA A 201 -15.70 25.07 -5.74
CA ALA A 201 -16.21 26.26 -6.44
C ALA A 201 -17.73 26.45 -6.24
N GLY A 202 -18.14 26.83 -5.03
CA GLY A 202 -19.55 26.86 -4.63
C GLY A 202 -19.84 27.62 -3.33
N GLY A 203 -19.52 28.92 -3.29
CA GLY A 203 -19.87 29.74 -2.13
C GLY A 203 -19.40 31.19 -2.23
N SER A 204 -20.21 32.05 -2.86
CA SER A 204 -19.99 33.51 -2.83
C SER A 204 -20.43 34.10 -1.48
N GLY A 205 -19.68 33.75 -0.42
CA GLY A 205 -19.84 34.33 0.90
C GLY A 205 -19.44 35.81 0.86
N SER A 206 -20.43 36.70 0.85
CA SER A 206 -20.19 38.15 0.76
C SER A 206 -19.50 38.66 2.03
N SER A 207 -18.17 38.76 1.97
CA SER A 207 -17.34 39.34 3.03
C SER A 207 -17.57 40.85 3.08
N SER A 208 -18.35 41.29 4.05
CA SER A 208 -18.71 42.70 4.26
C SER A 208 -17.54 43.51 4.82
N SER A 209 -16.54 43.77 3.99
CA SER A 209 -15.40 44.63 4.32
C SER A 209 -15.84 46.10 4.41
N SER A 210 -16.23 46.53 5.61
CA SER A 210 -16.62 47.91 5.91
C SER A 210 -15.43 48.87 5.78
N SER A 211 -15.28 49.50 4.61
CA SER A 211 -14.30 50.56 4.38
C SER A 211 -15.04 51.85 4.02
N SER A 212 -14.86 52.88 4.85
CA SER A 212 -15.52 54.18 4.69
C SER A 212 -14.57 55.21 4.09
N SER A 213 -14.86 55.66 2.87
CA SER A 213 -14.15 56.79 2.25
C SER A 213 -15.11 57.64 1.40
N THR A 214 -15.52 58.78 1.96
CA THR A 214 -16.25 59.84 1.26
C THR A 214 -15.33 60.53 0.24
N SER A 215 -15.80 60.81 -0.99
CA SER A 215 -15.59 62.11 -1.69
C SER A 215 -16.22 62.20 -3.10
N SER A 216 -17.11 63.18 -3.25
CA SER A 216 -17.37 64.04 -4.44
C SER A 216 -17.19 63.53 -5.88
N SER A 217 -18.28 63.63 -6.64
CA SER A 217 -18.34 63.62 -8.11
C SER A 217 -17.90 64.93 -8.78
N THR A 218 -17.36 64.85 -10.02
CA THR A 218 -17.49 65.92 -11.03
C THR A 218 -17.49 65.32 -12.44
N SER A 219 -18.31 65.88 -13.34
CA SER A 219 -18.49 65.40 -14.72
C SER A 219 -18.32 66.54 -15.72
N PHE A 220 -17.54 66.38 -16.79
CA PHE A 220 -17.47 67.34 -17.89
C PHE A 220 -17.21 66.67 -19.25
N SER A 221 -17.98 67.09 -20.26
CA SER A 221 -17.66 67.02 -21.70
C SER A 221 -16.94 68.33 -22.11
N THR A 222 -16.39 68.58 -23.31
CA THR A 222 -16.95 68.37 -24.66
C THR A 222 -15.91 68.59 -25.78
N THR A 223 -15.94 67.72 -26.81
CA THR A 223 -15.64 67.87 -28.27
C THR A 223 -14.82 69.06 -28.82
N THR A 224 -13.83 68.81 -29.72
CA THR A 224 -13.82 69.24 -31.17
C THR A 224 -12.57 68.84 -32.00
N SER A 225 -12.80 68.33 -33.23
CA SER A 225 -12.02 68.42 -34.51
C SER A 225 -10.53 67.99 -34.61
N SER A 226 -10.00 67.57 -35.77
CA SER A 226 -10.53 67.53 -37.16
C SER A 226 -9.97 66.38 -38.03
N LEU A 227 -10.72 65.97 -39.07
CA LEU A 227 -10.32 65.09 -40.20
C LEU A 227 -9.71 65.91 -41.37
N PRO A 228 -9.30 65.33 -42.54
CA PRO A 228 -9.28 63.92 -42.99
C PRO A 228 -7.83 63.42 -43.21
N THR A 229 -7.41 62.42 -44.02
CA THR A 229 -7.95 61.52 -45.08
C THR A 229 -7.03 60.25 -45.11
N GLU A 230 -7.11 59.17 -45.92
CA GLU A 230 -7.93 58.72 -47.08
C GLU A 230 -8.55 57.30 -46.82
N VAL A 231 -8.77 56.49 -47.86
CA VAL A 231 -9.35 55.13 -47.88
C VAL A 231 -8.81 54.37 -49.13
N PRO A 232 -8.76 53.01 -49.20
CA PRO A 232 -9.96 52.17 -49.17
C PRO A 232 -9.88 50.78 -48.49
N THR A 233 -11.06 50.24 -48.23
CA THR A 233 -11.38 48.91 -47.72
C THR A 233 -11.21 47.81 -48.76
N LEU A 234 -10.95 46.56 -48.34
CA LEU A 234 -11.67 45.39 -48.85
C LEU A 234 -11.66 44.23 -47.83
N SER A 235 -12.75 43.46 -47.78
CA SER A 235 -12.97 42.35 -46.82
C SER A 235 -12.93 41.01 -47.54
N ARG A 236 -12.66 39.90 -46.82
CA ARG A 236 -13.44 38.65 -46.97
C ARG A 236 -13.22 37.57 -45.90
N THR A 237 -14.32 36.84 -45.72
CA THR A 237 -14.56 35.56 -45.05
C THR A 237 -13.48 34.49 -45.27
N PHE A 238 -13.26 33.64 -44.28
CA PHE A 238 -12.62 32.33 -44.44
C PHE A 238 -13.69 31.23 -44.56
N THR A 239 -13.54 30.31 -45.52
CA THR A 239 -14.39 29.13 -45.64
C THR A 239 -13.55 27.98 -46.20
N GLU A 240 -13.63 26.85 -45.50
CA GLU A 240 -13.48 25.46 -45.93
C GLU A 240 -13.30 25.18 -47.44
N THR A 241 -12.31 24.35 -47.78
CA THR A 241 -12.42 23.42 -48.91
C THR A 241 -11.59 22.15 -48.67
N GLU A 242 -12.22 21.01 -48.92
CA GLU A 242 -11.66 19.64 -48.97
C GLU A 242 -10.64 19.45 -50.11
N ALA A 243 -9.80 18.41 -50.03
CA ALA A 243 -9.14 17.83 -51.20
C ALA A 243 -9.25 16.29 -51.15
N THR A 244 -9.75 15.69 -52.24
CA THR A 244 -10.16 14.28 -52.30
C THR A 244 -9.34 13.50 -53.33
N SER A 245 -9.09 12.20 -53.11
CA SER A 245 -8.47 11.30 -54.11
C SER A 245 -8.92 9.84 -53.95
N THR A 246 -9.79 9.44 -54.86
CA THR A 246 -10.44 8.14 -55.11
C THR A 246 -9.55 6.87 -55.07
N SER A 247 -10.20 5.78 -54.65
CA SER A 247 -9.88 4.35 -54.75
C SER A 247 -9.42 3.81 -56.12
N GLU A 248 -8.81 2.60 -56.13
CA GLU A 248 -9.29 1.45 -56.95
C GLU A 248 -8.74 0.09 -56.45
N SER A 249 -9.12 -1.03 -57.07
CA SER A 249 -8.99 -2.41 -56.52
C SER A 249 -8.85 -3.51 -57.60
N SER A 250 -8.08 -4.59 -57.35
CA SER A 250 -8.33 -5.99 -57.80
C SER A 250 -7.25 -7.01 -57.33
N ALA A 251 -7.56 -8.31 -57.42
CA ALA A 251 -6.65 -9.48 -57.23
C ALA A 251 -6.05 -9.96 -58.59
N GLU A 252 -5.34 -11.09 -58.84
CA GLU A 252 -5.26 -12.47 -58.29
C GLU A 252 -3.84 -13.09 -58.55
N VAL A 253 -3.23 -13.91 -57.66
CA VAL A 253 -3.05 -15.41 -57.66
C VAL A 253 -1.85 -15.98 -58.50
N GLU A 254 -1.39 -17.21 -58.19
CA GLU A 254 -0.27 -18.02 -58.79
C GLU A 254 1.22 -17.58 -58.52
N THR A 255 2.27 -18.43 -58.47
CA THR A 255 2.44 -19.87 -58.06
C THR A 255 3.95 -20.27 -57.97
N SER A 256 4.30 -21.22 -57.07
CA SER A 256 5.51 -22.12 -57.02
C SER A 256 6.96 -21.57 -57.08
N THR A 257 7.84 -22.02 -56.16
CA THR A 257 8.96 -23.01 -56.43
C THR A 257 9.99 -23.08 -55.27
N ALA A 258 10.50 -24.30 -54.96
CA ALA A 258 11.60 -24.62 -54.04
C ALA A 258 12.14 -26.05 -54.35
N PRO A 259 13.13 -26.66 -53.64
CA PRO A 259 14.30 -26.18 -52.87
C PRO A 259 15.62 -26.67 -53.56
N PRO A 260 16.75 -27.07 -52.90
CA PRO A 260 16.84 -28.36 -52.17
C PRO A 260 17.84 -28.49 -50.97
N ALA A 261 17.64 -29.53 -50.13
CA ALA A 261 18.61 -30.32 -49.31
C ALA A 261 19.50 -29.61 -48.24
N GLU A 262 20.00 -30.23 -47.17
CA GLU A 262 20.26 -31.65 -46.79
C GLU A 262 19.55 -32.09 -45.47
N ALA A 263 19.70 -33.36 -45.02
CA ALA A 263 18.81 -33.96 -44.00
C ALA A 263 19.43 -35.00 -43.02
N SER A 264 18.78 -35.20 -41.86
CA SER A 264 18.63 -36.47 -41.08
C SER A 264 17.57 -36.26 -39.96
N THR A 265 16.54 -37.09 -39.71
CA THR A 265 16.42 -38.56 -39.57
C THR A 265 16.97 -39.03 -38.20
N SER A 266 16.23 -39.65 -37.27
CA SER A 266 14.81 -40.13 -37.17
C SER A 266 14.49 -40.45 -35.67
N THR A 267 13.32 -40.87 -35.15
CA THR A 267 11.96 -41.24 -35.64
C THR A 267 10.97 -41.22 -34.43
N ALA A 268 9.64 -41.23 -34.64
CA ALA A 268 8.62 -41.47 -33.59
C ALA A 268 7.50 -42.45 -34.07
N VAL A 269 6.76 -43.07 -33.14
CA VAL A 269 5.68 -44.06 -33.43
C VAL A 269 4.44 -43.81 -32.56
N VAL A 270 3.25 -43.97 -33.14
CA VAL A 270 1.90 -43.78 -32.54
C VAL A 270 0.95 -44.87 -33.07
N VAL A 271 -0.22 -45.08 -32.43
CA VAL A 271 -1.41 -45.94 -32.74
C VAL A 271 -1.62 -47.06 -31.70
N ALA A 272 -2.82 -47.37 -31.16
CA ALA A 272 -4.09 -46.64 -30.98
C ALA A 272 -5.00 -47.43 -29.98
N SER A 273 -6.10 -46.83 -29.49
CA SER A 273 -7.16 -47.51 -28.70
C SER A 273 -8.17 -48.29 -29.59
N PRO A 274 -9.11 -49.12 -29.05
CA PRO A 274 -10.44 -48.55 -28.67
C PRO A 274 -11.32 -49.34 -27.63
N THR A 275 -12.45 -48.72 -27.24
CA THR A 275 -13.77 -49.30 -26.81
C THR A 275 -14.03 -49.90 -25.39
N LEU A 276 -14.59 -49.05 -24.51
CA LEU A 276 -15.85 -49.16 -23.70
C LEU A 276 -16.47 -50.53 -23.26
N ALA A 277 -16.79 -50.66 -21.94
CA ALA A 277 -18.01 -51.35 -21.41
C ALA A 277 -18.32 -51.00 -19.91
N THR A 278 -19.55 -51.29 -19.45
CA THR A 278 -20.25 -50.70 -18.27
C THR A 278 -20.27 -51.58 -16.98
N THR A 279 -20.69 -51.00 -15.83
CA THR A 279 -21.14 -51.63 -14.54
C THR A 279 -20.03 -52.20 -13.61
N THR A 280 -20.15 -52.28 -12.26
CA THR A 280 -21.23 -51.91 -11.29
C THR A 280 -20.62 -51.50 -9.93
N SER A 281 -21.45 -51.04 -8.97
CA SER A 281 -21.05 -50.64 -7.61
C SER A 281 -20.92 -51.77 -6.59
N SER A 282 -20.10 -51.57 -5.55
CA SER A 282 -20.42 -51.94 -4.15
C SER A 282 -19.36 -51.44 -3.16
N THR A 283 -19.80 -50.89 -2.03
CA THR A 283 -19.01 -50.78 -0.79
C THR A 283 -19.23 -52.04 0.06
N PRO A 284 -18.38 -52.27 1.08
CA PRO A 284 -18.93 -52.08 2.42
C PRO A 284 -17.97 -51.40 3.40
N SER A 285 -18.54 -50.77 4.43
CA SER A 285 -17.83 -50.43 5.67
C SER A 285 -18.03 -51.56 6.69
N THR A 286 -17.02 -51.84 7.53
CA THR A 286 -17.23 -52.63 8.75
C THR A 286 -16.42 -52.05 9.91
N SER A 287 -17.10 -51.60 10.96
CA SER A 287 -16.46 -51.28 12.24
C SER A 287 -16.35 -52.55 13.08
N ALA A 288 -15.26 -52.71 13.83
CA ALA A 288 -15.12 -53.76 14.84
C ALA A 288 -14.23 -53.29 15.99
N SER A 289 -14.84 -52.75 17.04
CA SER A 289 -14.21 -52.58 18.35
C SER A 289 -14.41 -53.85 19.19
N ILE A 290 -13.33 -54.41 19.74
CA ILE A 290 -13.37 -55.34 20.90
C ILE A 290 -11.98 -55.34 21.58
N THR A 291 -11.97 -54.97 22.85
CA THR A 291 -11.04 -55.41 23.90
C THR A 291 -11.70 -56.60 24.62
N PRO A 292 -10.99 -57.60 25.21
CA PRO A 292 -9.99 -57.30 26.25
C PRO A 292 -8.85 -58.32 26.51
N ASP A 293 -8.09 -57.99 27.56
CA ASP A 293 -7.43 -58.87 28.54
C ASP A 293 -5.99 -59.37 28.29
N ALA A 294 -5.34 -59.82 29.37
CA ALA A 294 -3.90 -59.74 29.60
C ALA A 294 -3.13 -61.07 29.45
N GLY A 295 -1.79 -60.96 29.32
CA GLY A 295 -0.87 -62.10 29.36
C GLY A 295 0.61 -61.68 29.34
N ASN A 296 1.37 -62.03 30.39
CA ASN A 296 2.75 -61.61 30.60
C ASN A 296 3.74 -62.12 29.52
N GLY A 297 4.72 -61.29 29.16
CA GLY A 297 5.96 -61.68 28.47
C GLY A 297 7.06 -60.65 28.72
N ALA A 298 8.24 -61.09 29.18
CA ALA A 298 9.30 -60.18 29.67
C ALA A 298 10.44 -59.95 28.65
N GLY A 299 10.98 -58.74 28.63
CA GLY A 299 12.18 -58.37 27.87
C GLY A 299 12.92 -57.19 28.50
N LEU A 300 14.21 -57.37 28.78
CA LEU A 300 15.19 -56.32 29.16
C LEU A 300 15.69 -55.61 27.87
N VAL A 301 16.40 -54.48 27.86
CA VAL A 301 17.46 -54.02 28.80
C VAL A 301 17.61 -52.47 28.84
N ASP A 302 18.04 -51.97 30.01
CA ASP A 302 18.72 -50.70 30.37
C ASP A 302 18.94 -49.58 29.31
N VAL A 303 18.37 -48.38 29.57
CA VAL A 303 19.11 -47.09 29.48
C VAL A 303 18.78 -46.17 30.68
N ARG A 304 19.58 -46.30 31.73
CA ARG A 304 20.04 -45.37 32.78
C ARG A 304 19.55 -43.89 32.76
N GLY A 305 19.15 -43.43 33.95
CA GLY A 305 19.42 -42.09 34.53
C GLY A 305 19.06 -40.83 33.69
N SER A 306 17.99 -40.08 33.95
CA SER A 306 17.66 -39.34 35.19
C SER A 306 18.77 -38.41 35.72
N MET A 307 18.64 -37.11 35.46
CA MET A 307 18.79 -35.99 36.41
C MET A 307 18.12 -34.75 35.79
N ARG A 308 16.96 -34.32 36.32
CA ARG A 308 16.75 -33.40 37.46
C ARG A 308 16.82 -31.92 37.07
N ALA A 309 15.69 -31.23 37.22
CA ALA A 309 15.58 -29.77 37.08
C ALA A 309 16.37 -29.04 38.17
N LEU A 310 16.76 -27.79 37.88
CA LEU A 310 17.35 -26.87 38.84
C LEU A 310 16.80 -25.45 38.58
N ILE A 311 16.31 -24.81 39.64
CA ILE A 311 15.76 -23.44 39.69
C ILE A 311 16.72 -22.61 40.58
N ILE A 312 16.62 -21.27 40.55
CA ILE A 312 17.42 -20.29 41.34
C ILE A 312 18.74 -19.95 40.61
N SER A 313 19.23 -18.70 40.51
CA SER A 313 18.89 -17.45 41.22
C SER A 313 18.79 -16.20 40.33
N LEU A 314 17.84 -15.32 40.67
CA LEU A 314 17.97 -13.86 40.51
C LEU A 314 18.87 -13.31 41.64
N LEU A 315 19.83 -12.40 41.36
CA LEU A 315 20.29 -11.33 42.28
C LEU A 315 21.40 -10.45 41.63
N PHE A 316 21.20 -9.13 41.68
CA PHE A 316 22.19 -8.01 41.73
C PHE A 316 23.44 -7.99 40.82
N SER A 317 23.51 -6.91 40.01
CA SER A 317 24.75 -6.17 39.72
C SER A 317 24.49 -4.67 39.87
N ILE A 318 25.09 -4.03 40.89
CA ILE A 318 25.11 -2.56 41.06
C ILE A 318 26.57 -2.13 41.24
N GLY A 319 26.96 -1.06 40.54
CA GLY A 319 28.31 -0.49 40.57
C GLY A 319 29.08 -0.70 39.26
N VAL A 320 30.07 0.12 38.92
CA VAL A 320 30.70 1.23 39.68
C VAL A 320 30.99 2.39 38.72
N ALA A 321 30.92 3.64 39.22
CA ALA A 321 31.29 4.84 38.47
C ALA A 321 32.77 5.23 38.67
N GLY A 322 33.41 5.68 37.58
CA GLY A 322 34.77 6.24 37.53
C GLY A 322 35.11 6.51 36.05
N PHE A 323 35.27 7.73 35.53
CA PHE A 323 35.85 8.97 36.08
C PHE A 323 37.40 9.01 36.10
N TRP A 324 37.99 8.61 34.99
CA TRP A 324 39.20 9.14 34.34
C TRP A 324 38.82 9.23 32.84
N LEU A 325 39.18 10.21 32.01
CA LEU A 325 40.33 11.14 31.98
C LEU A 325 39.96 12.46 31.24
N LEU A 326 40.83 13.47 31.40
CA LEU A 326 40.99 14.71 30.60
C LEU A 326 39.83 15.73 30.66
#